data_AF-A0A7W1W055-F1
#
_entry.id   AF-A0A7W1W055-F1
#
_cell.length_a   1.000
_cell.length_b   1.000
_cell.length_c   1.000
_cell.angle_alpha   90.00
_cell.angle_beta   90.00
_cell.angle_gamma   90.00
#
_symmetry.space_group_name_H-M   'P 1'
#
loop_
_entity.id
_entity.type
_entity.pdbx_description
1 polymer ?
#
loop_
_entity_poly.entity_id
_entity_poly.type
_entity_poly.pdbx_seq_one_letter_code
_entity_poly.pdbx_strand_id
1 'polypeptide(L)'
;MKPETVWYNDDPKLNFFRIEKYVTGNVSYVDGIGSNTGCFKLDNLMQTTTTAAHEYGHTIGLEHPHNTDIRGGLQCGIMYPRGTLCDAHLQYDPAASAAAHGGFLDPQHRKVCLSDIENLHLHKLDFNEHGFAQLGEFTSIYHDKDVEGS
;
A
#
# COMPACT_ATOMS: atom_id res chain seq x y z
N MET A 1 16.11 15.62 0.45
CA MET A 1 15.14 16.46 1.18
C MET A 1 15.71 16.72 2.58
N LYS A 2 15.43 17.88 3.18
CA LYS A 2 15.85 18.13 4.55
C LYS A 2 14.85 17.48 5.52
N PRO A 3 15.27 16.80 6.61
CA PRO A 3 14.34 16.13 7.53
C PRO A 3 13.23 17.04 8.08
N GLU A 4 13.54 18.31 8.30
CA GLU A 4 12.61 19.32 8.81
C GLU A 4 11.41 19.55 7.89
N THR A 5 11.52 19.28 6.58
CA THR A 5 10.39 19.33 5.65
C THR A 5 9.33 18.27 5.97
N VAL A 6 9.73 17.15 6.57
CA VAL A 6 8.83 16.05 6.93
C VAL A 6 8.38 16.18 8.39
N TRP A 7 9.29 16.47 9.32
CA TRP A 7 8.98 16.57 10.75
C TRP A 7 7.93 17.63 11.09
N TYR A 8 7.85 18.71 10.30
CA TYR A 8 6.87 19.78 10.49
C TYR A 8 5.73 19.73 9.47
N ASN A 9 5.60 18.63 8.72
CA ASN A 9 4.48 18.46 7.82
C ASN A 9 3.22 18.10 8.62
N ASP A 10 2.22 18.98 8.56
CA ASP A 10 0.85 18.77 9.02
C ASP A 10 -0.16 18.81 7.85
N ASP A 11 0.32 18.91 6.61
CA ASP A 11 -0.52 18.87 5.42
C ASP A 11 -0.67 17.42 4.90
N PRO A 12 -1.86 16.80 5.02
CA PRO A 12 -2.11 15.45 4.52
C PRO A 12 -1.99 15.34 2.99
N LYS A 13 -1.98 16.47 2.25
CA LYS A 13 -1.78 16.48 0.79
C LYS A 13 -0.34 16.23 0.39
N LEU A 14 0.62 16.49 1.27
CA LEU A 14 2.03 16.30 1.00
C LEU A 14 2.45 14.89 1.40
N ASN A 15 2.84 14.08 0.42
CA ASN A 15 3.22 12.68 0.63
C ASN A 15 4.75 12.54 0.57
N PHE A 16 5.33 11.89 1.57
CA PHE A 16 6.78 11.76 1.74
C PHE A 16 7.19 10.30 1.82
N PHE A 17 7.58 9.75 0.68
CA PHE A 17 8.07 8.38 0.60
C PHE A 17 9.55 8.35 0.30
N ARG A 18 10.29 7.62 1.12
CA ARG A 18 11.67 7.29 0.82
C ARG A 18 11.70 6.11 -0.16
N ILE A 19 12.55 6.18 -1.19
CA ILE A 19 12.75 5.07 -2.12
C ILE A 19 14.13 4.48 -1.88
N GLU A 20 14.19 3.19 -1.52
CA GLU A 20 15.44 2.51 -1.20
C GLU A 20 15.56 1.14 -1.86
N LYS A 21 16.79 0.68 -2.07
CA LYS A 21 17.05 -0.69 -2.52
C LYS A 21 16.77 -1.72 -1.43
N TYR A 22 17.06 -1.34 -0.19
CA TYR A 22 16.85 -2.13 1.00
C TYR A 22 15.86 -1.40 1.89
N VAL A 23 14.86 -2.14 2.36
CA VAL A 23 13.85 -1.66 3.28
C VAL A 23 13.67 -2.74 4.34
N THR A 24 13.61 -2.37 5.61
CA THR A 24 13.33 -3.33 6.69
C THR A 24 12.04 -4.11 6.39
N GLY A 25 12.07 -5.44 6.52
CA GLY A 25 10.95 -6.31 6.11
C GLY A 25 10.90 -6.66 4.62
N ASN A 26 11.81 -6.10 3.80
CA ASN A 26 11.99 -6.37 2.37
C ASN A 26 10.73 -6.12 1.51
N VAL A 27 9.87 -5.21 1.95
CA VAL A 27 8.63 -4.84 1.27
C VAL A 27 8.36 -3.34 1.43
N SER A 28 7.64 -2.74 0.48
CA SER A 28 7.16 -1.35 0.62
C SER A 28 6.12 -1.25 1.74
N TYR A 29 6.03 -0.10 2.39
CA TYR A 29 5.09 0.15 3.47
C TYR A 29 4.75 1.63 3.63
N VAL A 30 3.63 1.90 4.29
CA VAL A 30 3.30 3.18 4.95
C VAL A 30 3.50 3.07 6.46
N ASP A 31 3.75 4.18 7.15
CA ASP A 31 4.00 4.17 8.60
C ASP A 31 2.75 3.85 9.45
N GLY A 32 1.57 3.84 8.82
CA GLY A 32 0.30 3.54 9.44
C GLY A 32 -0.85 3.74 8.45
N ILE A 33 -2.04 3.24 8.81
CA ILE A 33 -3.26 3.53 8.05
C ILE A 33 -3.59 5.02 8.18
N GLY A 34 -3.85 5.67 7.06
CA GLY A 34 -4.03 7.12 6.99
C GLY A 34 -2.71 7.91 6.92
N SER A 35 -1.54 7.29 7.08
CA SER A 35 -0.25 7.99 7.06
C SER A 35 0.12 8.46 5.66
N ASN A 36 0.78 9.61 5.55
CA ASN A 36 1.33 10.15 4.29
C ASN A 36 2.87 10.03 4.22
N THR A 37 3.48 9.24 5.12
CA THR A 37 4.90 8.90 5.11
C THR A 37 5.10 7.38 5.01
N GLY A 38 6.24 6.97 4.47
CA GLY A 38 6.61 5.56 4.36
C GLY A 38 7.86 5.30 3.53
N CYS A 39 8.08 4.04 3.21
CA CYS A 39 9.20 3.59 2.39
C CYS A 39 8.74 2.70 1.24
N PHE A 40 9.21 3.00 0.05
CA PHE A 40 9.09 2.14 -1.10
C PHE A 40 10.39 1.37 -1.33
N LYS A 41 10.26 0.04 -1.40
CA LYS A 41 11.34 -0.79 -1.93
C LYS A 41 11.38 -0.63 -3.45
N LEU A 42 12.53 -0.22 -3.99
CA LEU A 42 12.73 0.06 -5.41
C LEU A 42 12.30 -1.13 -6.29
N ASP A 43 12.70 -2.35 -5.94
CA ASP A 43 12.32 -3.54 -6.73
C ASP A 43 10.79 -3.77 -6.77
N ASN A 44 10.08 -3.47 -5.68
CA ASN A 44 8.62 -3.60 -5.64
C ASN A 44 7.94 -2.55 -6.52
N LEU A 45 8.46 -1.32 -6.54
CA LEU A 45 7.97 -0.26 -7.42
C LEU A 45 8.26 -0.57 -8.89
N MET A 46 9.44 -1.09 -9.20
CA MET A 46 9.83 -1.41 -10.57
C MET A 46 9.09 -2.62 -11.14
N GLN A 47 8.58 -3.52 -10.29
CA GLN A 47 7.79 -4.67 -10.72
C GLN A 47 6.45 -4.25 -11.34
N THR A 48 5.72 -3.35 -10.67
CA THR A 48 4.36 -2.96 -11.08
C THR A 48 3.94 -1.65 -10.42
N THR A 49 3.12 -0.88 -11.13
CA THR A 49 2.52 0.37 -10.62
C THR A 49 1.52 0.13 -9.50
N THR A 50 0.96 -1.09 -9.40
CA THR A 50 -0.03 -1.45 -8.37
C THR A 50 0.56 -1.48 -6.96
N THR A 51 1.89 -1.55 -6.81
CA THR A 51 2.56 -1.38 -5.51
C THR A 51 2.30 0.02 -4.96
N ALA A 52 2.57 1.07 -5.73
CA ALA A 52 2.36 2.45 -5.27
C ALA A 52 0.86 2.73 -5.02
N ALA A 53 -0.02 2.19 -5.86
CA ALA A 53 -1.47 2.31 -5.66
C ALA A 53 -1.97 1.59 -4.39
N HIS A 54 -1.38 0.44 -4.03
CA HIS A 54 -1.68 -0.28 -2.79
C HIS A 54 -1.26 0.51 -1.56
N GLU A 55 -0.03 1.02 -1.54
CA GLU A 55 0.44 1.85 -0.41
C GLU A 55 -0.38 3.15 -0.33
N TYR A 56 -0.70 3.78 -1.46
CA TYR A 56 -1.60 4.94 -1.48
C TYR A 56 -3.00 4.61 -0.93
N GLY A 57 -3.51 3.41 -1.18
CA GLY A 57 -4.72 2.93 -0.54
C GLY A 57 -4.64 3.01 0.99
N HIS A 58 -3.52 2.58 1.57
CA HIS A 58 -3.29 2.73 3.01
C HIS A 58 -3.22 4.19 3.44
N THR A 59 -2.59 5.08 2.65
CA THR A 59 -2.50 6.51 3.00
C THR A 59 -3.88 7.18 3.12
N ILE A 60 -4.86 6.70 2.35
CA ILE A 60 -6.23 7.23 2.36
C ILE A 60 -7.18 6.42 3.27
N GLY A 61 -6.65 5.52 4.09
CA GLY A 61 -7.39 4.84 5.15
C GLY A 61 -7.86 3.42 4.83
N LEU A 62 -7.44 2.82 3.72
CA LEU A 62 -7.80 1.43 3.43
C LEU A 62 -6.93 0.44 4.19
N GLU A 63 -7.57 -0.56 4.79
CA GLU A 63 -6.89 -1.70 5.39
C GLU A 63 -6.80 -2.88 4.42
N HIS A 64 -5.95 -3.85 4.73
CA HIS A 64 -6.00 -5.14 4.05
C HIS A 64 -7.33 -5.86 4.38
N PRO A 65 -7.93 -6.59 3.43
CA PRO A 65 -9.07 -7.45 3.71
C PRO A 65 -8.74 -8.52 4.76
N HIS A 66 -9.69 -8.82 5.66
CA HIS A 66 -9.50 -9.85 6.69
C HIS A 66 -9.34 -11.26 6.10
N ASN A 67 -10.05 -11.59 5.03
CA ASN A 67 -9.88 -12.84 4.31
C ASN A 67 -8.82 -12.66 3.23
N THR A 68 -7.68 -13.34 3.35
CA THR A 68 -6.56 -13.30 2.39
C THR A 68 -6.45 -14.58 1.55
N ASP A 69 -7.53 -15.37 1.47
CA ASP A 69 -7.67 -16.47 0.52
C ASP A 69 -8.75 -16.15 -0.51
N ILE A 70 -8.32 -15.88 -1.74
CA ILE A 70 -9.16 -15.49 -2.88
C ILE A 70 -9.25 -16.57 -3.96
N ARG A 71 -8.89 -17.82 -3.64
CA ARG A 71 -9.06 -18.94 -4.57
C ARG A 71 -10.54 -19.14 -4.93
N GLY A 72 -10.80 -19.67 -6.12
CA GLY A 72 -12.16 -19.91 -6.62
C GLY A 72 -12.79 -18.73 -7.36
N GLY A 73 -11.97 -17.89 -8.00
CA GLY A 73 -12.42 -16.82 -8.88
C GLY A 73 -12.84 -15.53 -8.17
N LEU A 74 -12.43 -15.33 -6.91
CA LEU A 74 -12.64 -14.05 -6.23
C LEU A 74 -11.76 -12.96 -6.84
N GLN A 75 -12.29 -11.74 -6.90
CA GLN A 75 -11.60 -10.65 -7.54
C GLN A 75 -10.42 -10.15 -6.70
N CYS A 76 -9.27 -9.97 -7.34
CA CYS A 76 -8.06 -9.44 -6.72
C CYS A 76 -8.12 -7.90 -6.58
N GLY A 77 -8.73 -7.44 -5.49
CA GLY A 77 -8.77 -6.03 -5.08
C GLY A 77 -7.39 -5.41 -4.83
N ILE A 78 -7.31 -4.08 -4.84
CA ILE A 78 -6.02 -3.37 -4.74
C ILE A 78 -5.35 -3.57 -3.39
N MET A 79 -6.16 -3.79 -2.34
CA MET A 79 -5.70 -3.92 -0.96
C MET A 79 -5.30 -5.34 -0.54
N TYR A 80 -5.33 -6.34 -1.43
CA TYR A 80 -4.82 -7.67 -1.07
C TYR A 80 -3.30 -7.67 -0.90
N PRO A 81 -2.72 -8.09 0.24
CA PRO A 81 -1.27 -8.13 0.43
C PRO A 81 -0.59 -9.19 -0.44
N ARG A 82 0.75 -9.14 -0.56
CA ARG A 82 1.52 -10.09 -1.39
C ARG A 82 1.36 -11.54 -0.92
N GLY A 83 1.13 -11.76 0.38
CA GLY A 83 0.89 -13.08 0.97
C GLY A 83 -0.51 -13.68 0.76
N THR A 84 -1.31 -13.12 -0.14
CA THR A 84 -2.67 -13.60 -0.43
C THR A 84 -2.62 -14.92 -1.21
N LEU A 85 -3.39 -15.92 -0.78
CA LEU A 85 -3.60 -17.16 -1.53
C LEU A 85 -4.58 -16.91 -2.68
N CYS A 86 -4.24 -17.35 -3.88
CA CYS A 86 -5.02 -17.09 -5.08
C CYS A 86 -4.94 -18.26 -6.07
N ASP A 87 -5.81 -18.23 -7.06
CA ASP A 87 -5.78 -19.20 -8.16
C ASP A 87 -4.46 -19.08 -8.95
N ALA A 88 -3.99 -20.20 -9.51
CA ALA A 88 -2.68 -20.30 -10.16
C ALA A 88 -2.36 -19.19 -11.16
N HIS A 89 -3.35 -18.78 -11.97
CA HIS A 89 -3.16 -17.73 -12.98
C HIS A 89 -2.92 -16.31 -12.41
N LEU A 90 -3.08 -16.12 -11.10
CA LEU A 90 -2.81 -14.87 -10.39
C LEU A 90 -1.51 -14.92 -9.56
N GLN A 91 -0.84 -16.08 -9.52
CA GLN A 91 0.39 -16.26 -8.74
C GLN A 91 1.60 -15.68 -9.47
N TYR A 92 2.68 -15.40 -8.74
CA TYR A 92 3.97 -15.04 -9.34
C TYR A 92 4.48 -16.11 -10.30
N ASP A 93 4.29 -17.38 -9.93
CA ASP A 93 4.54 -18.53 -10.78
C ASP A 93 3.28 -19.42 -10.82
N PRO A 94 2.55 -19.46 -11.95
CA PRO A 94 1.37 -20.31 -12.08
C PRO A 94 1.63 -21.82 -11.94
N ALA A 95 2.89 -22.27 -12.01
CA ALA A 95 3.27 -23.66 -11.77
C ALA A 95 3.61 -23.94 -10.29
N ALA A 96 3.73 -22.90 -9.45
CA ALA A 96 4.02 -23.09 -8.04
C ALA A 96 2.82 -23.67 -7.27
N SER A 97 3.11 -24.45 -6.25
CA SER A 97 2.11 -24.84 -5.26
C SER A 97 1.68 -23.61 -4.46
N ALA A 98 0.38 -23.48 -4.20
CA ALA A 98 -0.14 -22.39 -3.34
C ALA A 98 0.61 -22.34 -2.00
N ALA A 99 0.91 -21.12 -1.53
CA ALA A 99 1.71 -20.84 -0.34
C ALA A 99 3.21 -21.19 -0.41
N ALA A 100 3.69 -21.79 -1.50
CA ALA A 100 5.12 -21.97 -1.72
C ALA A 100 5.76 -20.68 -2.28
N HIS A 101 7.08 -20.68 -2.45
CA HIS A 101 7.74 -19.60 -3.19
C HIS A 101 7.16 -19.51 -4.61
N GLY A 102 6.76 -18.30 -5.02
CA GLY A 102 6.04 -18.07 -6.27
C GLY A 102 4.53 -18.34 -6.20
N GLY A 103 4.04 -19.05 -5.17
CA GLY A 103 2.67 -19.53 -5.04
C GLY A 103 1.68 -18.58 -4.33
N PHE A 104 2.02 -17.30 -4.28
CA PHE A 104 1.17 -16.24 -3.73
C PHE A 104 0.84 -15.22 -4.83
N LEU A 105 -0.14 -14.34 -4.54
CA LEU A 105 -0.59 -13.30 -5.45
C LEU A 105 0.57 -12.43 -5.99
N ASP A 106 0.70 -12.38 -7.31
CA ASP A 106 1.50 -11.35 -7.98
C ASP A 106 0.72 -10.02 -7.99
N PRO A 107 1.25 -8.94 -7.40
CA PRO A 107 0.56 -7.66 -7.33
C PRO A 107 0.18 -7.05 -8.67
N GLN A 108 0.81 -7.45 -9.77
CA GLN A 108 0.43 -6.97 -11.11
C GLN A 108 -1.04 -7.27 -11.45
N HIS A 109 -1.65 -8.28 -10.81
CA HIS A 109 -3.04 -8.66 -11.05
C HIS A 109 -4.05 -7.88 -10.20
N ARG A 110 -3.59 -7.10 -9.22
CA ARG A 110 -4.45 -6.27 -8.37
C ARG A 110 -5.14 -5.19 -9.19
N LYS A 111 -6.38 -4.87 -8.83
CA LYS A 111 -7.15 -3.77 -9.42
C LYS A 111 -7.98 -3.09 -8.35
N VAL A 112 -8.17 -1.78 -8.48
CA VAL A 112 -9.16 -1.07 -7.66
C VAL A 112 -10.54 -1.64 -7.97
N CYS A 113 -11.22 -2.11 -6.92
CA CYS A 113 -12.55 -2.68 -6.97
C CYS A 113 -13.56 -1.77 -6.27
N LEU A 114 -14.85 -2.03 -6.48
CA LEU A 114 -15.91 -1.25 -5.83
C LEU A 114 -15.81 -1.34 -4.31
N SER A 115 -15.48 -2.52 -3.77
CA SER A 115 -15.28 -2.72 -2.34
C SER A 115 -14.19 -1.81 -1.75
N ASP A 116 -13.13 -1.54 -2.52
CA ASP A 116 -12.06 -0.62 -2.08
C ASP A 116 -12.64 0.80 -1.94
N ILE A 117 -13.50 1.23 -2.88
CA ILE A 117 -14.15 2.56 -2.83
C ILE A 117 -15.18 2.63 -1.69
N GLU A 118 -15.96 1.58 -1.48
CA GLU A 118 -16.97 1.51 -0.42
C GLU A 118 -16.32 1.56 0.98
N ASN A 119 -15.16 0.92 1.13
CA ASN A 119 -14.38 0.90 2.36
C ASN A 119 -13.72 2.24 2.71
N LEU A 120 -13.58 3.17 1.75
CA LEU A 120 -13.20 4.56 2.06
C LEU A 120 -14.30 5.32 2.81
N HIS A 121 -15.53 4.79 2.83
CA HIS A 121 -16.66 5.38 3.52
C HIS A 121 -16.87 6.86 3.17
N LEU A 122 -16.71 7.24 1.90
CA LEU A 122 -16.75 8.64 1.43
C LEU A 122 -18.03 9.40 1.82
N HIS A 123 -19.14 8.68 2.02
CA HIS A 123 -20.42 9.24 2.49
C HIS A 123 -20.40 9.72 3.95
N LYS A 124 -19.34 9.43 4.72
CA LYS A 124 -19.15 9.86 6.10
C LYS A 124 -18.20 11.06 6.24
N LEU A 125 -17.66 11.54 5.12
CA LEU A 125 -16.75 12.68 5.12
C LEU A 125 -17.45 13.95 5.61
N ASP A 126 -16.79 14.67 6.50
CA ASP A 126 -17.24 15.98 6.98
C ASP A 126 -16.67 17.08 6.09
N PHE A 127 -17.56 17.83 5.44
CA PHE A 127 -17.19 18.87 4.49
C PHE A 127 -17.21 20.23 5.17
N ASN A 128 -16.12 20.97 5.04
CA ASN A 128 -16.05 22.35 5.52
C ASN A 128 -16.92 23.30 4.67
N GLU A 129 -17.02 24.56 5.10
CA GLU A 129 -17.79 25.62 4.43
C GLU A 129 -17.35 25.88 2.97
N HIS A 130 -16.15 25.43 2.58
CA HIS A 130 -15.61 25.55 1.23
C HIS A 130 -15.82 24.28 0.38
N GLY A 131 -16.52 23.27 0.89
CA GLY A 131 -16.80 22.02 0.18
C GLY A 131 -15.61 21.07 0.09
N PHE A 132 -14.65 21.17 1.01
CA PHE A 132 -13.54 20.21 1.13
C PHE A 132 -13.73 19.31 2.33
N ALA A 133 -13.40 18.04 2.16
CA ALA A 133 -13.23 17.08 3.25
C ALA A 133 -11.85 16.43 3.16
N GLN A 134 -11.31 16.01 4.30
CA GLN A 134 -10.07 15.26 4.38
C GLN A 134 -10.36 13.75 4.31
N LEU A 135 -9.61 13.04 3.47
CA LEU A 135 -9.62 11.58 3.40
C LEU A 135 -8.21 11.08 3.72
N GLY A 136 -8.11 10.22 4.74
CA GLY A 136 -6.82 9.85 5.34
C GLY A 136 -6.37 10.84 6.41
N GLU A 137 -5.18 10.61 6.95
CA GLU A 137 -4.56 11.38 8.03
C GLU A 137 -3.19 11.90 7.58
N PHE A 138 -2.30 12.23 8.52
CA PHE A 138 -0.92 12.53 8.21
C PHE A 138 0.01 12.01 9.32
N THR A 139 1.27 11.87 8.94
CA THR A 139 2.40 11.57 9.81
C THR A 139 3.58 12.44 9.44
N SER A 140 4.47 12.68 10.40
CA SER A 140 5.64 13.54 10.24
C SER A 140 6.94 12.75 10.45
N ILE A 141 6.96 11.50 9.97
CA ILE A 141 8.08 10.56 10.15
C ILE A 141 9.05 10.69 8.98
N TYR A 142 10.25 11.16 9.27
CA TYR A 142 11.35 11.16 8.31
C TYR A 142 12.09 9.81 8.36
N HIS A 143 12.19 9.15 7.21
CA HIS A 143 12.99 7.94 7.07
C HIS A 143 14.43 8.30 6.69
N ASP A 144 15.39 7.92 7.52
CA ASP A 144 16.82 8.00 7.20
C ASP A 144 17.25 6.93 6.20
N LYS A 145 18.50 7.02 5.71
CA LYS A 145 19.00 6.03 4.75
C LYS A 145 19.19 4.71 5.47
N ASP A 146 18.47 3.69 5.02
CA ASP A 146 18.77 2.31 5.40
C ASP A 146 20.20 1.98 4.92
N VAL A 147 21.04 1.56 5.85
CA VAL A 147 22.41 1.11 5.58
C VAL A 147 22.38 -0.41 5.67
N GLU A 148 22.86 -1.08 4.62
CA GLU A 148 22.92 -2.54 4.58
C GLU A 148 23.72 -3.06 5.80
N GLY A 149 23.07 -3.81 6.70
CA GLY A 149 23.69 -4.41 7.89
C GLY A 149 23.43 -3.75 9.25
N SER A 150 22.49 -2.80 9.36
CA SER A 150 21.97 -2.28 10.64
C SER A 150 20.89 -3.17 11.24
#